data_AF-A0A183USW8-F1
#
_entry.id   AF-A0A183USW8-F1
#
_cell.length_a   1.000
_cell.length_b   1.000
_cell.length_c   1.000
_cell.angle_alpha   90.00
_cell.angle_beta   90.00
_cell.angle_gamma   90.00
#
_symmetry.space_group_name_H-M   'P 1'
#
loop_
_entity.id
_entity.type
_entity.pdbx_description
1 polymer ?
#
loop_
_entity_poly.entity_id
_entity_poly.type
_entity_poly.pdbx_seq_one_letter_code
_entity_poly.pdbx_strand_id
1 'polypeptide(L)' 'MTEAEVQERTDGIYKWLGKELRLELTDGRIIEGKFVCTDNVPNIIVSGCKENWKGQDEVRTVGLAMVTGKYIKSIHLISS' A
#
# COMPACT_ATOMS: atom_id res chain seq x y z
N MET A 1 -15.94 -7.67 31.29
CA MET A 1 -15.28 -8.26 30.11
C MET A 1 -14.00 -7.47 29.92
N THR A 2 -12.85 -8.06 30.22
CA THR A 2 -11.56 -7.37 30.22
C THR A 2 -11.15 -7.07 28.77
N GLU A 3 -10.93 -5.80 28.46
CA GLU A 3 -10.29 -5.37 27.22
C GLU A 3 -8.89 -5.99 27.18
N ALA A 4 -8.74 -7.05 26.39
CA ALA A 4 -7.41 -7.56 26.09
C ALA A 4 -6.68 -6.49 25.28
N GLU A 5 -5.54 -6.03 25.78
CA GLU A 5 -4.66 -5.11 25.06
C GLU A 5 -4.30 -5.75 23.71
N VAL A 6 -4.82 -5.19 22.61
CA VAL A 6 -4.52 -5.67 21.26
C VAL A 6 -3.07 -5.30 20.97
N GLN A 7 -2.16 -6.27 21.13
CA GLN A 7 -0.76 -6.10 20.75
C GLN A 7 -0.69 -5.74 19.27
N GLU A 8 -0.27 -4.50 18.96
CA GLU A 8 -0.16 -4.03 17.59
C GLU A 8 0.94 -4.81 16.86
N ARG A 9 0.60 -5.36 15.68
CA ARG A 9 1.56 -6.07 14.84
C ARG A 9 2.53 -5.08 14.21
N THR A 10 3.82 -5.29 14.42
CA THR A 10 4.91 -4.45 13.88
C THR A 10 5.84 -5.21 12.94
N ASP A 11 5.49 -6.44 12.57
CA ASP A 11 6.28 -7.30 11.70
C ASP A 11 6.10 -6.97 10.21
N GLY A 12 7.13 -7.22 9.40
CA GLY A 12 7.05 -7.10 7.94
C GLY A 12 6.62 -5.70 7.48
N ILE A 13 5.54 -5.65 6.69
CA ILE A 13 4.96 -4.39 6.19
C ILE A 13 4.00 -3.73 7.20
N TYR A 14 3.56 -4.43 8.25
CA TYR A 14 2.61 -3.88 9.23
C TYR A 14 3.17 -2.64 9.95
N LYS A 15 4.50 -2.56 10.14
CA LYS A 15 5.15 -1.35 10.66
C LYS A 15 4.91 -0.07 9.85
N TRP A 16 4.43 -0.20 8.62
CA TRP A 16 4.10 0.93 7.74
C TRP A 16 2.60 1.22 7.68
N LEU A 17 1.76 0.53 8.49
CA LEU A 17 0.33 0.79 8.54
C LEU A 17 0.05 2.27 8.80
N GLY A 18 -0.86 2.84 8.01
CA GLY A 18 -1.21 4.26 8.07
C GLY A 18 -0.18 5.22 7.47
N LYS A 19 0.95 4.73 6.92
CA LYS A 19 1.93 5.55 6.20
C LYS A 19 1.62 5.60 4.70
N GLU A 20 2.16 6.60 4.02
CA GLU A 20 2.14 6.70 2.56
C GLU A 20 3.14 5.73 1.94
N LEU A 21 2.67 4.90 1.02
CA LEU A 21 3.49 3.94 0.28
C LEU A 21 3.43 4.23 -1.21
N ARG A 22 4.53 3.94 -1.89
CA ARG A 22 4.62 3.79 -3.34
C ARG A 22 4.78 2.31 -3.68
N LEU A 23 3.84 1.78 -4.42
CA LEU A 23 3.81 0.40 -4.92
C LEU A 23 4.18 0.42 -6.40
N GLU A 24 5.25 -0.26 -6.80
CA GLU A 24 5.52 -0.51 -8.22
C GLU A 24 4.99 -1.91 -8.58
N LEU A 25 4.17 -1.99 -9.62
CA LEU A 25 3.61 -3.25 -10.10
C LEU A 25 4.46 -3.86 -11.21
N THR A 26 4.27 -5.16 -11.43
CA THR A 26 4.99 -5.93 -12.44
C THR A 26 4.76 -5.45 -13.88
N ASP A 27 3.63 -4.79 -14.15
CA ASP A 27 3.29 -4.24 -15.47
C ASP A 27 3.71 -2.77 -15.66
N GLY A 28 4.47 -2.20 -14.71
CA GLY A 28 4.98 -0.84 -14.79
C GLY A 28 4.05 0.23 -14.24
N ARG A 29 2.87 -0.15 -13.72
CA ARG A 29 2.05 0.77 -12.93
C ARG A 29 2.72 1.15 -11.61
N ILE A 30 2.49 2.38 -11.20
CA ILE A 30 2.90 2.90 -9.89
C ILE A 30 1.63 3.39 -9.20
N ILE A 31 1.39 2.90 -7.98
CA ILE A 31 0.29 3.32 -7.13
C ILE A 31 0.86 3.95 -5.86
N GLU A 32 0.51 5.19 -5.60
CA GLU A 32 0.93 5.94 -4.42
C GLU A 32 -0.29 6.27 -3.57
N GLY A 33 -0.24 5.97 -2.27
CA GLY A 33 -1.33 6.26 -1.33
C GLY A 33 -1.11 5.71 0.06
N LYS A 34 -2.05 6.00 0.97
CA LYS A 34 -1.98 5.59 2.37
C LYS A 34 -2.30 4.11 2.52
N PHE A 35 -1.37 3.35 3.09
CA PHE A 35 -1.56 1.94 3.42
C PHE A 35 -2.55 1.78 4.58
N VAL A 36 -3.69 1.12 4.32
CA VAL A 36 -4.76 1.01 5.32
C VAL A 36 -4.94 -0.38 5.90
N CYS A 37 -4.61 -1.43 5.15
CA CYS A 37 -4.59 -2.81 5.66
C CYS A 37 -3.93 -3.78 4.69
N THR A 38 -3.49 -4.92 5.21
CA THR A 38 -3.03 -6.09 4.44
C THR A 38 -3.68 -7.36 4.99
N ASP A 39 -3.74 -8.40 4.17
CA ASP A 39 -4.03 -9.76 4.62
C ASP A 39 -2.73 -10.55 4.91
N ASN A 40 -2.87 -11.87 5.07
CA ASN A 40 -1.77 -12.83 5.26
C ASN A 40 -1.06 -13.22 3.95
N VAL A 41 -1.54 -12.77 2.78
CA VAL A 41 -1.02 -13.11 1.44
C VAL A 41 -0.78 -11.82 0.65
N PRO A 42 0.23 -11.04 1.08
CA PRO A 42 0.30 -9.58 1.20
C PRO A 42 -0.48 -8.76 0.14
N ASN A 43 -1.81 -8.91 0.10
CA ASN A 43 -2.66 -8.03 -0.68
C ASN A 43 -2.83 -6.75 0.11
N ILE A 44 -2.63 -5.61 -0.55
CA ILE A 44 -2.58 -4.31 0.10
C ILE A 44 -3.78 -3.48 -0.33
N ILE A 45 -4.47 -2.88 0.64
CA ILE A 45 -5.42 -1.80 0.36
C ILE A 45 -4.72 -0.46 0.60
N VAL A 46 -4.83 0.43 -0.39
CA VAL A 46 -4.29 1.80 -0.37
C VAL A 46 -5.41 2.79 -0.63
N SER A 47 -5.52 3.79 0.24
CA SER A 47 -6.54 4.84 0.20
C SER A 47 -5.95 6.20 -0.21
N GLY A 48 -6.80 7.10 -0.70
CA GLY A 48 -6.39 8.40 -1.26
C GLY A 48 -5.47 8.26 -2.47
N CYS A 49 -5.48 7.12 -3.15
CA CYS A 49 -4.38 6.75 -4.02
C CYS A 49 -4.46 7.36 -5.42
N LYS A 50 -3.28 7.60 -5.99
CA LYS A 50 -3.06 7.99 -7.38
C LYS A 50 -2.35 6.86 -8.12
N GLU A 51 -2.63 6.72 -9.40
CA GLU A 51 -2.02 5.74 -10.30
C GLU A 51 -1.36 6.46 -11.47
N ASN A 52 -0.18 6.00 -11.87
CA ASN A 52 0.46 6.34 -13.14
C ASN A 52 1.23 5.14 -13.69
N TRP A 53 1.80 5.31 -14.88
CA TRP A 53 2.71 4.34 -15.48
C TRP A 53 4.13 4.89 -15.54
N LYS A 54 5.11 4.03 -15.32
CA LYS A 54 6.53 4.40 -15.41
C LYS A 54 6.85 4.99 -16.78
N GLY A 55 7.36 6.23 -16.79
CA GLY A 55 7.70 6.95 -18.02
C GLY A 55 6.53 7.67 -18.68
N GLN A 56 5.38 7.77 -18.01
CA GLN A 56 4.24 8.58 -18.42
C GLN A 56 4.00 9.70 -17.41
N ASP A 57 3.67 10.89 -17.91
CA ASP A 57 3.38 12.06 -17.07
C ASP A 57 1.91 12.11 -16.59
N GLU A 58 1.05 11.25 -17.14
CA GLU A 58 -0.37 11.22 -16.77
C GLU A 58 -0.55 10.54 -15.40
N VAL A 59 -1.15 11.29 -14.47
CA VAL A 59 -1.50 10.80 -13.13
C VAL A 59 -3.01 10.79 -12.98
N ARG A 60 -3.57 9.65 -12.57
CA ARG A 60 -5.02 9.46 -12.35
C ARG A 60 -5.30 9.30 -10.87
N THR A 61 -6.36 9.96 -10.39
CA THR A 61 -6.86 9.72 -9.03
C THR A 61 -7.78 8.51 -9.05
N VAL A 62 -7.50 7.51 -8.19
CA VAL A 62 -8.29 6.27 -8.07
C VAL A 62 -9.12 6.27 -6.79
N GLY A 63 -8.63 6.91 -5.74
CA GLY A 63 -9.33 7.03 -4.45
C GLY A 63 -9.09 5.84 -3.54
N LEU A 64 -9.46 4.62 -3.93
CA LEU A 64 -9.21 3.39 -3.15
C LEU A 64 -8.85 2.23 -4.09
N ALA A 65 -7.75 1.54 -3.83
CA ALA A 65 -7.30 0.41 -4.63
C ALA A 65 -6.94 -0.80 -3.77
N MET A 66 -7.35 -1.98 -4.20
CA MET A 66 -6.82 -3.26 -3.74
C MET A 66 -5.74 -3.72 -4.72
N VAL A 67 -4.53 -3.93 -4.22
CA VAL A 67 -3.37 -4.38 -4.99
C VAL A 67 -3.04 -5.82 -4.60
N THR A 68 -3.08 -6.73 -5.56
CA THR A 68 -2.73 -8.13 -5.31
C THR A 68 -1.23 -8.28 -5.06
N GLY A 69 -0.84 -8.92 -3.96
CA GLY A 69 0.56 -9.03 -3.54
C GLY A 69 1.49 -9.65 -4.59
N LYS A 70 0.99 -10.61 -5.37
CA LYS A 70 1.76 -11.29 -6.44
C LYS A 70 2.16 -10.38 -7.60
N TYR A 71 1.50 -9.22 -7.76
CA TYR A 71 1.82 -8.23 -8.79
C TYR A 71 2.64 -7.07 -8.25
N ILE A 72 2.94 -7.04 -6.94
CA ILE A 72 3.80 -6.01 -6.35
C ILE A 72 5.26 -6.39 -6.63
N LYS A 73 5.94 -5.53 -7.37
CA LYS A 73 7.37 -5.65 -7.64
C LYS A 73 8.21 -5.05 -6.52
N SER A 74 7.83 -3.87 -6.03
CA SER A 74 8.49 -3.21 -4.90
C SER A 74 7.56 -2.30 -4.13
N ILE A 75 7.92 -2.07 -2.86
CA ILE A 75 7.22 -1.17 -1.94
C ILE A 75 8.24 -0.17 -1.42
N HIS A 76 7.93 1.12 -1.52
CA HIS A 76 8.74 2.20 -0.99
C HIS A 76 7.91 3.00 0.01
N LEU A 77 8.50 3.29 1.17
CA LEU A 77 7.92 4.24 2.11
C LEU A 77 8.15 5.65 1.58
N ILE A 78 7.08 6.42 1.43
CA ILE A 78 7.19 7.84 1.09
C ILE A 78 7.42 8.57 2.41
N SER A 79 8.67 8.92 2.69
CA SER A 79 9.00 9.72 3.88
C SER A 79 8.33 11.08 3.75
N SER A 80 7.61 11.47 4.80
CA SER A 80 7.39 12.89 5.13
C SER A 80 8.65 13.49 5.73
#